data_AF-A0A849T8V3-F1
#
_entry.id   AF-A0A849T8V3-F1
#
_cell.length_a   1.000
_cell.length_b   1.000
_cell.length_c   1.000
_cell.angle_alpha   90.00
_cell.angle_beta   90.00
_cell.angle_gamma   90.00
#
_symmetry.space_group_name_H-M   'P 1'
#
loop_
_entity.id
_entity.type
_entity.pdbx_description
1 polymer ?
#
loop_
_entity_poly.entity_id
_entity_poly.type
_entity_poly.pdbx_seq_one_letter_code
_entity_poly.pdbx_strand_id
1 'polypeptide(L)' 'MAEPLKNQFGMDIPAKIAGMISAVYGKFSTEQFVRDVLHGYDELNLFQRGKKIADALSLYLPYSTFLSASTQVVVDRAA' A
#
# COMPACT_ATOMS: atom_id res chain seq x y z
N MET A 1 -23.74 12.62 -3.39
CA MET A 1 -22.85 13.18 -2.36
C MET A 1 -21.51 12.51 -2.53
N ALA A 2 -20.44 13.24 -2.79
CA ALA A 2 -19.11 12.65 -2.92
C ALA A 2 -18.61 12.29 -1.52
N GLU A 3 -18.38 11.01 -1.26
CA GLU A 3 -17.72 10.61 -0.02
C GLU A 3 -16.31 11.24 0.03
N PRO A 4 -15.90 11.79 1.18
CA PRO A 4 -14.62 12.49 1.24
C PRO A 4 -13.48 11.51 0.97
N LEU A 5 -12.49 11.92 0.15
CA LEU A 5 -11.32 11.11 -0.26
C LEU A 5 -10.66 10.33 0.89
N LYS A 6 -10.68 10.87 2.12
CA LYS A 6 -10.20 10.18 3.33
C LYS A 6 -10.89 8.83 3.61
N ASN A 7 -12.16 8.68 3.24
CA ASN A 7 -12.93 7.44 3.38
C ASN A 7 -12.54 6.39 2.33
N GLN A 8 -11.92 6.81 1.22
CA GLN A 8 -11.31 5.89 0.25
C GLN A 8 -9.96 5.33 0.74
N PHE A 9 -9.37 5.95 1.77
CA PHE A 9 -8.14 5.50 2.44
C PHE A 9 -8.44 5.01 3.86
N GLY A 10 -9.46 4.15 3.95
CA GLY A 10 -9.85 3.47 5.18
C GLY A 10 -8.89 2.34 5.55
N MET A 11 -9.20 1.69 6.67
CA MET A 11 -8.47 0.51 7.18
C MET A 11 -8.54 -0.70 6.23
N ASP A 12 -9.39 -0.66 5.21
CA ASP A 12 -9.54 -1.67 4.17
C ASP A 12 -8.41 -1.62 3.12
N ILE A 13 -7.76 -0.46 2.95
CA ILE A 13 -6.69 -0.29 1.96
C ILE A 13 -5.44 -1.12 2.27
N PRO A 14 -4.90 -1.14 3.50
CA PRO A 14 -3.79 -2.03 3.85
C PRO A 14 -4.09 -3.49 3.52
N ALA A 15 -5.30 -3.98 3.82
CA ALA A 15 -5.71 -5.34 3.54
C ALA A 15 -5.81 -5.63 2.03
N LYS A 16 -6.37 -4.71 1.24
CA LYS A 16 -6.43 -4.83 -0.23
C LYS A 16 -5.04 -4.87 -0.86
N ILE A 17 -4.14 -3.97 -0.44
CA ILE A 17 -2.76 -3.93 -0.91
C ILE A 17 -2.04 -5.24 -0.58
N ALA A 18 -2.18 -5.71 0.66
CA ALA A 18 -1.60 -6.96 1.11
C ALA A 18 -2.08 -8.16 0.28
N GLY A 19 -3.38 -8.22 -0.04
CA GLY A 19 -3.94 -9.26 -0.91
C GLY A 19 -3.37 -9.24 -2.33
N MET A 20 -3.26 -8.04 -2.94
CA MET A 20 -2.66 -7.89 -4.28
C MET A 20 -1.20 -8.34 -4.30
N ILE A 21 -0.43 -7.99 -3.27
CA ILE A 21 0.99 -8.35 -3.17
C ILE A 21 1.16 -9.84 -2.90
N SER A 22 0.37 -10.41 -1.98
CA SER A 22 0.42 -11.84 -1.66
C SER A 22 0.10 -12.74 -2.86
N ALA A 23 -0.71 -12.26 -3.81
CA ALA A 23 -1.00 -12.99 -5.04
C ALA A 23 0.23 -13.12 -5.96
N VAL A 24 1.16 -12.16 -5.92
CA VAL A 24 2.38 -12.15 -6.74
C VAL A 24 3.61 -12.63 -5.95
N TYR A 25 3.63 -12.39 -4.65
CA TYR A 25 4.72 -12.71 -3.74
C TYR A 25 4.23 -13.60 -2.60
N GLY A 26 4.26 -14.92 -2.80
CA GLY A 26 3.78 -15.90 -1.81
C GLY A 26 4.57 -15.98 -0.49
N LYS A 27 5.71 -15.26 -0.37
CA LYS A 27 6.44 -15.08 0.89
C LYS A 27 6.03 -13.82 1.66
N PHE A 28 5.11 -13.03 1.10
CA PHE A 28 4.59 -11.83 1.75
C PHE A 28 3.80 -12.20 3.00
N SER A 29 4.17 -11.62 4.15
CA SER A 29 3.46 -11.84 5.40
C SER A 29 2.30 -10.86 5.54
N THR A 30 1.22 -11.12 4.79
CA THR A 30 -0.01 -10.29 4.74
C THR A 30 -0.51 -9.88 6.11
N GLU A 31 -0.65 -10.83 7.04
CA GLU A 31 -1.19 -10.55 8.36
C GLU A 31 -0.28 -9.66 9.21
N GLN A 32 1.03 -9.89 9.15
CA GLN A 32 2.00 -9.08 9.89
C GLN A 32 2.04 -7.65 9.34
N PHE A 33 2.07 -7.52 8.01
CA PHE A 33 1.98 -6.23 7.33
C PHE A 33 0.73 -5.44 7.73
N VAL A 34 -0.46 -6.07 7.69
CA VAL A 34 -1.71 -5.39 8.03
C VAL A 34 -1.69 -4.95 9.50
N ARG A 35 -1.22 -5.79 10.43
CA ARG A 35 -1.11 -5.42 11.85
C ARG A 35 -0.19 -4.21 12.06
N ASP A 36 0.98 -4.19 11.43
CA ASP A 36 1.96 -3.11 11.58
C ASP A 36 1.48 -1.78 10.97
N VAL A 37 0.79 -1.88 9.83
CA VAL A 37 0.21 -0.71 9.15
C VAL A 37 -0.98 -0.17 9.92
N LEU A 38 -1.84 -1.01 10.48
CA LEU A 38 -3.01 -0.57 11.24
C LEU A 38 -2.66 0.00 12.62
N HIS A 39 -1.49 -0.33 13.18
CA HIS A 39 -1.03 0.23 14.44
C HIS A 39 -0.88 1.76 14.37
N GLY A 40 -1.77 2.48 15.08
CA GLY A 40 -1.84 3.94 15.08
C GLY A 40 -2.38 4.57 13.79
N TYR A 41 -3.02 3.79 12.91
CA TYR A 41 -3.48 4.25 11.60
C TYR A 41 -4.64 5.25 11.66
N ASP A 42 -5.51 5.11 12.65
CA ASP A 42 -6.69 5.97 12.82
C ASP A 42 -6.33 7.42 13.12
N GLU A 43 -5.22 7.65 13.81
CA GLU A 43 -4.72 8.98 14.18
C GLU A 43 -4.01 9.69 13.02
N LEU A 44 -3.68 8.98 11.94
CA LEU A 44 -2.93 9.52 10.82
C LEU A 44 -3.82 10.21 9.80
N ASN A 45 -3.35 11.35 9.29
CA ASN A 45 -3.95 11.99 8.13
C ASN A 45 -3.67 11.19 6.83
N LEU A 46 -4.36 11.54 5.76
CA LEU A 46 -4.27 10.84 4.46
C LEU A 46 -2.82 10.66 3.96
N PHE A 47 -2.00 11.70 4.06
CA PHE A 47 -0.63 11.67 3.58
C PHE A 47 0.26 10.78 4.45
N GLN A 48 0.08 10.86 5.78
CA GLN A 48 0.78 10.01 6.74
C GLN A 48 0.41 8.54 6.58
N ARG A 49 -0.86 8.23 6.28
CA ARG A 49 -1.33 6.86 5.97
C ARG A 49 -0.62 6.30 4.74
N GLY A 50 -0.55 7.08 3.66
CA GLY A 50 0.18 6.70 2.44
C GLY A 50 1.66 6.44 2.71
N LYS A 51 2.32 7.34 3.47
CA LYS A 51 3.72 7.17 3.86
C LYS A 51 3.93 5.91 4.71
N LYS A 52 3.10 5.66 5.73
CA LYS A 52 3.21 4.49 6.60
C LYS A 52 3.06 3.18 5.82
N ILE A 53 2.14 3.13 4.86
CA ILE A 53 2.00 1.98 3.95
C ILE A 53 3.29 1.77 3.15
N ALA A 54 3.83 2.82 2.54
CA ALA A 54 5.06 2.73 1.75
C ALA A 54 6.28 2.29 2.59
N ASP A 55 6.44 2.85 3.79
CA ASP A 55 7.48 2.48 4.73
C ASP A 55 7.35 1.01 5.13
N ALA A 56 6.15 0.55 5.47
CA ALA A 56 5.91 -0.87 5.78
C ALA A 56 6.21 -1.76 4.57
N LEU A 57 5.77 -1.39 3.37
CA LEU A 57 6.06 -2.17 2.16
C LEU A 57 7.56 -2.33 1.92
N SER A 58 8.37 -1.30 2.19
CA SER A 58 9.83 -1.38 2.09
C SER A 58 10.48 -2.36 3.06
N LEU A 59 9.84 -2.65 4.20
CA LEU A 59 10.31 -3.62 5.20
C LEU A 59 9.92 -5.05 4.82
N TYR A 60 8.73 -5.23 4.24
CA TYR A 60 8.17 -6.54 3.90
C TYR A 60 8.54 -7.03 2.49
N LEU A 61 9.10 -6.16 1.64
CA LEU A 61 9.53 -6.51 0.29
C LEU A 61 11.07 -6.44 0.17
N PRO A 62 11.70 -7.42 -0.49
CA PRO A 62 13.13 -7.38 -0.74
C PRO A 62 13.47 -6.17 -1.62
N TYR A 63 14.56 -5.47 -1.28
CA TYR A 63 15.00 -4.20 -1.88
C TYR A 63 15.40 -4.27 -3.38
N SER A 64 15.01 -5.31 -4.13
CA SER A 64 15.59 -5.63 -5.45
C SER A 64 14.65 -5.53 -6.66
N THR A 65 13.40 -5.09 -6.55
CA THR A 65 12.48 -5.05 -7.72
C THR A 65 11.66 -3.76 -7.90
N PHE A 66 12.00 -2.67 -7.22
CA PHE A 66 11.25 -1.40 -7.37
C PHE A 66 11.64 -0.56 -8.59
N LEU A 67 12.61 -0.97 -9.40
CA LEU A 67 12.99 -0.22 -10.61
C LEU A 67 12.10 -0.49 -11.83
N SER A 68 11.19 -1.47 -11.80
CA SER A 68 10.41 -1.86 -13.00
C SER A 68 8.92 -1.51 -12.98
N ALA A 69 8.31 -1.25 -11.82
CA ALA A 69 6.84 -1.10 -11.74
C ALA A 69 6.35 0.37 -11.86
N SER A 70 7.16 1.35 -11.45
CA SER A 70 6.80 2.77 -11.51
C SER A 70 6.96 3.40 -12.90
N THR A 71 7.68 2.75 -13.82
CA THR A 71 7.79 3.21 -15.21
C THR A 71 6.54 2.85 -16.04
N GLN A 72 5.78 1.82 -15.68
CA GLN A 72 4.74 1.31 -16.59
C GLN A 72 3.38 2.03 -16.48
N VAL A 73 3.07 2.65 -15.34
CA VAL A 73 1.79 3.37 -15.15
C VAL A 73 1.80 4.78 -15.75
N VAL A 74 2.96 5.37 -15.99
CA VAL A 74 3.07 6.74 -16.54
C VAL A 74 3.06 6.74 -18.08
N VAL A 75 3.41 5.63 -18.74
CA VAL A 75 3.54 5.59 -20.21
C VAL A 75 2.20 5.29 -20.90
N ASP A 76 1.28 4.57 -20.26
CA ASP A 76 -0.01 4.17 -20.85
C ASP A 76 -1.04 5.32 -20.93
N ARG A 77 -0.77 6.47 -20.31
CA ARG A 77 -1.63 7.67 -20.38
C ARG A 77 -1.12 8.75 -21.35
N ALA A 78 -0.15 8.41 -22.18
CA ALA A 78 0.40 9.29 -23.21
C ALA A 78 0.41 8.64 -24.61
N ALA A 79 -0.54 7.75 -24.88
CA ALA A 79 -0.83 7.20 -26.21
C ALA A 79 -2.26 7.55 -26.63
#